data_AF-A0A3A0CVP1-F1
#
_entry.id   AF-A0A3A0CVP1-F1
#
_cell.length_a   1.000
_cell.length_b   1.000
_cell.length_c   1.000
_cell.angle_alpha   90.00
_cell.angle_beta   90.00
_cell.angle_gamma   90.00
#
_symmetry.space_group_name_H-M   'P 1'
#
loop_
_entity.id
_entity.type
_entity.pdbx_description
1 polymer ?
#
loop_
_entity_poly.entity_id
_entity_poly.type
_entity_poly.pdbx_seq_one_letter_code
_entity_poly.pdbx_strand_id
1 'polypeptide(L)'
;MNRIALLRLSCLLFVSSVGCIPEKRVIWSHDGKTAAISTHKGLRLAAADGQLLGARLDCTAARAAWFPDNRRLAIAYAREVKGWEQIAPIYSPQKIQDIAKAAQAAKERVLAYDGDWSRFKLDPDGGHSPGMNAAILFYLRDRLPDGLPEKLGDKWADFREANATIWSLQLFDVDADQLTPGKLLRQSLDEMWMPAVSPRGEAIAYLAKGGEAQGDAVGLYVISVRGGEPRLIHPNVAMGYDWSADGRSLVYLCGPTDGRTDSAVTLGSVSTIEVAAENGSLLETFNKQEDHVGVLFSQLFNVRYLRDGRLMFSSVEFTLPATNRDMPQRWTLFVLDPRTPASVLRVLPRDFSEPMEMTSALFQLSPDETRVLIPGSKGRLYLYDFATGQTHAIQTEDVNERTQTVPAWRNNDEFTFVRPVKSADGKDGGQLTQWKAGATRPLDNDWPEEAREGWLAPQ
;
A
#
# COMPACT_ATOMS: atom_id res chain seq x y z
N MET A 1 25.57 -13.32 -30.97
CA MET A 1 26.27 -12.38 -30.06
C MET A 1 25.60 -11.02 -30.16
N ASN A 2 25.02 -10.59 -29.03
CA ASN A 2 24.77 -9.21 -28.61
C ASN A 2 23.65 -8.36 -29.26
N ARG A 3 22.65 -8.13 -28.38
CA ARG A 3 21.84 -6.92 -28.18
C ARG A 3 20.61 -6.72 -29.07
N ILE A 4 19.60 -7.56 -28.86
CA ILE A 4 18.20 -7.12 -28.86
C ILE A 4 17.88 -6.68 -27.43
N ALA A 5 18.36 -5.49 -27.07
CA ALA A 5 17.93 -4.80 -25.86
C ALA A 5 16.68 -4.00 -26.22
N LEU A 6 15.56 -4.43 -25.64
CA LEU A 6 14.26 -3.78 -25.68
C LEU A 6 14.39 -2.26 -25.55
N LEU A 7 14.13 -1.55 -26.65
CA LEU A 7 13.62 -0.19 -26.61
C LEU A 7 12.16 -0.29 -26.18
N ARG A 8 11.94 -0.40 -24.86
CA ARG A 8 10.65 -0.12 -24.24
C ARG A 8 10.32 1.32 -24.58
N LEU A 9 9.37 1.50 -25.48
CA LEU A 9 8.69 2.76 -25.55
C LEU A 9 8.03 2.98 -24.19
N SER A 10 8.56 3.91 -23.42
CA SER A 10 7.95 4.41 -22.20
C SER A 10 6.69 5.25 -22.51
N CYS A 11 5.80 4.71 -23.33
CA CYS A 11 4.35 4.79 -23.12
C CYS A 11 4.01 3.60 -22.18
N LEU A 12 4.54 3.53 -20.96
CA LEU A 12 3.87 4.05 -19.75
C LEU A 12 2.35 3.80 -19.70
N LEU A 13 1.92 2.61 -20.14
CA LEU A 13 0.61 2.02 -19.78
C LEU A 13 0.73 0.65 -19.09
N PHE A 14 1.90 0.39 -18.51
CA PHE A 14 2.01 -0.48 -17.34
C PHE A 14 2.60 0.35 -16.21
N VAL A 15 1.74 0.87 -15.34
CA VAL A 15 2.11 1.27 -13.97
C VAL A 15 2.39 0.00 -13.16
N SER A 16 3.35 -0.81 -13.63
CA SER A 16 3.79 -2.04 -12.98
C SER A 16 5.23 -1.92 -12.53
N SER A 17 5.58 -0.78 -11.92
CA SER A 17 6.60 -0.75 -10.87
C SER A 17 6.01 -1.25 -9.53
N VAL A 18 5.07 -2.18 -9.57
CA VAL A 18 4.39 -2.79 -8.41
C VAL A 18 5.27 -3.87 -7.75
N GLY A 19 6.49 -4.09 -8.26
CA GLY A 19 7.35 -5.21 -7.88
C GLY A 19 7.99 -5.19 -6.49
N CYS A 20 7.81 -4.15 -5.66
CA CYS A 20 8.54 -4.02 -4.39
C CYS A 20 7.71 -3.48 -3.20
N ILE A 21 6.38 -3.45 -3.31
CA ILE A 21 5.52 -3.00 -2.22
C ILE A 21 4.97 -4.24 -1.50
N PRO A 22 5.30 -4.46 -0.21
CA PRO A 22 4.74 -5.58 0.52
C PRO A 22 3.22 -5.47 0.66
N GLU A 23 2.51 -6.57 0.44
CA GLU A 23 1.05 -6.57 0.44
C GLU A 23 0.47 -7.28 1.66
N LYS A 24 -0.45 -6.61 2.35
CA LYS A 24 -1.30 -7.22 3.36
C LYS A 24 -2.50 -7.87 2.68
N ARG A 25 -2.32 -9.11 2.23
CA ARG A 25 -3.33 -9.86 1.47
C ARG A 25 -4.41 -10.52 2.32
N VAL A 26 -4.12 -10.73 3.60
CA VAL A 26 -5.06 -11.31 4.54
C VAL A 26 -5.35 -10.30 5.63
N ILE A 27 -6.64 -10.05 5.87
CA ILE A 27 -7.11 -9.22 6.97
C ILE A 27 -8.21 -9.96 7.70
N TRP A 28 -8.03 -10.18 9.00
CA TRP A 28 -9.06 -10.76 9.84
C TRP A 28 -10.02 -9.68 10.34
N SER A 29 -11.30 -10.03 10.45
CA SER A 29 -12.28 -9.27 11.22
C SER A 29 -11.78 -9.11 12.65
N HIS A 30 -12.22 -8.07 13.35
CA HIS A 30 -11.79 -7.80 14.72
C HIS A 30 -12.18 -8.92 15.70
N ASP A 31 -13.23 -9.67 15.40
CA ASP A 31 -13.64 -10.86 16.17
C ASP A 31 -12.94 -12.16 15.70
N GLY A 32 -12.10 -12.09 14.68
CA GLY A 32 -11.31 -13.19 14.15
C GLY A 32 -12.12 -14.32 13.51
N LYS A 33 -13.39 -14.10 13.16
CA LYS A 33 -14.26 -15.13 12.57
C LYS A 33 -14.15 -15.21 11.05
N THR A 34 -13.86 -14.08 10.39
CA THR A 34 -13.85 -13.97 8.94
C THR A 34 -12.58 -13.28 8.48
N ALA A 35 -11.91 -13.83 7.47
CA ALA A 35 -10.81 -13.20 6.77
C ALA A 35 -11.29 -12.63 5.44
N ALA A 36 -10.88 -11.41 5.10
CA ALA A 36 -10.91 -10.90 3.75
C ALA A 36 -9.55 -11.17 3.09
N ILE A 37 -9.58 -11.70 1.87
CA ILE A 37 -8.43 -12.32 1.22
C ILE A 37 -8.29 -11.77 -0.20
N SER A 38 -7.22 -11.00 -0.40
CA SER A 38 -6.86 -10.43 -1.70
C SER A 38 -6.08 -11.44 -2.53
N THR A 39 -6.61 -11.75 -3.71
CA THR A 39 -5.98 -12.59 -4.73
C THR A 39 -5.78 -11.77 -6.01
N HIS A 40 -5.10 -12.34 -7.00
CA HIS A 40 -4.92 -11.71 -8.30
C HIS A 40 -6.22 -11.65 -9.14
N LYS A 41 -7.31 -12.30 -8.69
CA LYS A 41 -8.66 -12.21 -9.29
C LYS A 41 -9.66 -11.46 -8.42
N GLY A 42 -9.18 -10.80 -7.36
CA GLY A 42 -9.99 -9.89 -6.56
C GLY A 42 -10.01 -10.22 -5.08
N LEU A 43 -11.17 -10.11 -4.44
CA LEU A 43 -11.33 -10.36 -3.01
C LEU A 43 -12.25 -11.57 -2.76
N ARG A 44 -11.86 -12.43 -1.81
CA ARG A 44 -12.69 -13.52 -1.29
C ARG A 44 -12.80 -13.41 0.23
N LEU A 45 -13.84 -14.03 0.79
CA LEU A 45 -13.94 -14.22 2.23
C LEU A 45 -13.67 -15.68 2.61
N ALA A 46 -13.04 -15.88 3.77
CA ALA A 46 -12.86 -17.20 4.36
C ALA A 46 -13.26 -17.20 5.83
N ALA A 47 -13.81 -18.31 6.31
CA ALA A 47 -14.04 -18.53 7.72
C ALA A 47 -12.73 -18.82 8.47
N ALA A 48 -12.81 -18.71 9.79
CA ALA A 48 -11.78 -19.08 10.76
C ALA A 48 -11.07 -20.43 10.52
N ASP A 49 -11.81 -21.43 10.06
CA ASP A 49 -11.28 -22.78 9.81
C ASP A 49 -10.55 -22.91 8.47
N GLY A 50 -10.68 -21.92 7.58
CA GLY A 50 -10.15 -21.91 6.22
C GLY A 50 -11.21 -22.15 5.15
N GLN A 51 -12.47 -22.42 5.50
CA GLN A 51 -13.51 -22.60 4.48
C GLN A 51 -13.75 -21.29 3.70
N LEU A 52 -13.67 -21.33 2.37
CA LEU A 52 -14.08 -20.19 1.53
C LEU A 52 -15.59 -19.98 1.64
N LEU A 53 -15.97 -18.73 1.78
CA LEU A 53 -17.36 -18.29 1.81
C LEU A 53 -17.82 -17.89 0.39
N GLY A 54 -19.14 -17.82 0.16
CA GLY A 54 -19.70 -17.48 -1.16
C GLY A 54 -19.40 -16.04 -1.61
N ALA A 55 -19.23 -15.15 -0.64
CA ALA A 55 -18.88 -13.75 -0.82
C ALA A 55 -17.56 -13.53 -1.58
N ARG A 56 -17.64 -12.88 -2.76
CA ARG A 56 -16.48 -12.49 -3.58
C ARG A 56 -16.69 -11.17 -4.32
N LEU A 57 -15.58 -10.50 -4.64
CA LEU A 57 -15.51 -9.34 -5.50
C LEU A 57 -14.51 -9.62 -6.62
N ASP A 58 -15.00 -9.77 -7.85
CA ASP A 58 -14.15 -10.00 -9.02
C ASP A 58 -13.55 -8.67 -9.49
N CYS A 59 -12.22 -8.56 -9.41
CA CYS A 59 -11.45 -7.36 -9.79
C CYS A 59 -9.98 -7.72 -10.01
N THR A 60 -9.17 -6.80 -10.56
CA THR A 60 -7.76 -7.11 -10.84
C THR A 60 -6.87 -6.99 -9.60
N ALA A 61 -7.24 -6.13 -8.66
CA ALA A 61 -6.59 -6.01 -7.35
C ALA A 61 -7.61 -5.52 -6.32
N ALA A 62 -7.43 -5.92 -5.06
CA ALA A 62 -8.25 -5.47 -3.95
C ALA A 62 -7.42 -5.33 -2.68
N ARG A 63 -7.70 -4.27 -1.90
CA ARG A 63 -7.12 -4.02 -0.59
C ARG A 63 -8.25 -3.60 0.32
N ALA A 64 -8.39 -4.28 1.44
CA ALA A 64 -9.57 -4.11 2.27
C ALA A 64 -9.20 -3.71 3.71
N ALA A 65 -10.17 -3.19 4.43
CA ALA A 65 -10.12 -2.94 5.86
C ALA A 65 -11.48 -3.19 6.48
N TRP A 66 -11.49 -3.92 7.60
CA TRP A 66 -12.71 -4.16 8.37
C TRP A 66 -13.15 -2.90 9.11
N PHE A 67 -14.46 -2.70 9.14
CA PHE A 67 -15.06 -1.79 10.09
C PHE A 67 -15.11 -2.45 11.48
N PRO A 68 -15.11 -1.65 12.56
CA PRO A 68 -15.22 -2.14 13.95
C PRO A 68 -16.45 -3.03 14.22
N ASP A 69 -17.50 -2.90 13.42
CA ASP A 69 -18.73 -3.68 13.54
C ASP A 69 -18.61 -5.13 13.00
N ASN A 70 -17.51 -5.48 12.32
CA ASN A 70 -17.28 -6.78 11.65
C ASN A 70 -18.32 -7.13 10.56
N ARG A 71 -19.11 -6.16 10.10
CA ARG A 71 -20.16 -6.36 9.10
C ARG A 71 -19.92 -5.55 7.84
N ARG A 72 -18.94 -4.66 7.85
CA ARG A 72 -18.58 -3.83 6.70
C ARG A 72 -17.10 -3.91 6.37
N LEU A 73 -16.79 -3.74 5.09
CA LEU A 73 -15.46 -3.55 4.56
C LEU A 73 -15.36 -2.21 3.84
N ALA A 74 -14.26 -1.51 4.04
CA ALA A 74 -13.78 -0.52 3.07
C ALA A 74 -12.84 -1.24 2.11
N ILE A 75 -13.17 -1.26 0.81
CA ILE A 75 -12.36 -1.93 -0.21
C ILE A 75 -11.87 -0.90 -1.23
N ALA A 76 -10.55 -0.80 -1.36
CA ALA A 76 -9.88 -0.17 -2.49
C ALA A 76 -9.63 -1.23 -3.55
N TYR A 77 -10.28 -1.15 -4.71
CA TYR A 77 -10.18 -2.17 -5.76
C TYR A 77 -10.02 -1.58 -7.15
N ALA A 78 -9.38 -2.34 -8.03
CA ALA A 78 -9.01 -1.95 -9.37
C ALA A 78 -9.92 -2.59 -10.44
N ARG A 79 -10.29 -1.82 -11.46
CA ARG A 79 -10.95 -2.31 -12.67
C ARG A 79 -10.28 -1.77 -13.92
N GLU A 80 -10.07 -2.63 -14.90
CA GLU A 80 -9.58 -2.21 -16.20
C GLU A 80 -10.66 -1.51 -17.00
N VAL A 81 -10.26 -0.44 -17.69
CA VAL A 81 -11.09 0.32 -18.63
C VAL A 81 -10.32 0.54 -19.92
N LYS A 82 -11.05 0.56 -21.04
CA LYS A 82 -10.44 0.61 -22.37
C LYS A 82 -10.35 2.00 -22.96
N GLY A 83 -11.09 2.98 -22.46
CA GLY A 83 -11.21 4.27 -23.15
C GLY A 83 -11.68 5.43 -22.30
N TRP A 84 -11.51 6.62 -22.86
CA TRP A 84 -11.83 7.90 -22.25
C TRP A 84 -13.29 7.99 -21.82
N GLU A 85 -14.23 7.36 -22.54
CA GLU A 85 -15.64 7.36 -22.18
C GLU A 85 -15.93 6.68 -20.83
N GLN A 86 -15.12 5.71 -20.44
CA GLN A 86 -15.19 5.05 -19.14
C GLN A 86 -14.42 5.81 -18.05
N ILE A 87 -13.42 6.62 -18.45
CA ILE A 87 -12.59 7.41 -17.55
C ILE A 87 -13.28 8.74 -17.19
N ALA A 88 -13.81 9.46 -18.17
CA ALA A 88 -14.39 10.79 -18.00
C ALA A 88 -15.41 10.89 -16.83
N PRO A 89 -16.30 9.90 -16.58
CA PRO A 89 -17.27 9.96 -15.50
C PRO A 89 -16.68 10.07 -14.08
N ILE A 90 -15.40 9.73 -13.88
CA ILE A 90 -14.76 9.85 -12.55
C ILE A 90 -14.30 11.28 -12.24
N TYR A 91 -14.33 12.19 -13.22
CA TYR A 91 -13.84 13.55 -13.10
C TYR A 91 -14.98 14.58 -13.13
N SER A 92 -14.78 15.70 -12.45
CA SER A 92 -15.68 16.85 -12.56
C SER A 92 -15.57 17.50 -13.94
N PRO A 93 -16.60 18.23 -14.41
CA PRO A 93 -16.54 18.95 -15.69
C PRO A 93 -15.34 19.89 -15.80
N GLN A 94 -14.98 20.59 -14.72
CA GLN A 94 -13.80 21.45 -14.70
C GLN A 94 -12.53 20.64 -14.91
N LYS A 95 -12.38 19.51 -14.21
CA LYS A 95 -11.20 18.67 -14.34
C LYS A 95 -11.08 18.05 -15.74
N ILE A 96 -12.20 17.72 -16.39
CA ILE A 96 -12.21 17.29 -17.79
C ILE A 96 -11.68 18.40 -18.71
N GLN A 97 -12.07 19.65 -18.49
CA GLN A 97 -11.53 20.79 -19.26
C GLN A 97 -10.02 20.95 -19.04
N ASP A 98 -9.54 20.82 -17.81
CA ASP A 98 -8.11 20.88 -17.49
C ASP A 98 -7.35 19.75 -18.19
N ILE A 99 -7.89 18.53 -18.21
CA ILE A 99 -7.33 17.37 -18.91
C ILE A 99 -7.30 17.62 -20.42
N ALA A 100 -8.38 18.14 -21.01
CA ALA A 100 -8.44 18.45 -22.44
C ALA A 100 -7.39 19.50 -22.83
N LYS A 101 -7.23 20.56 -22.03
CA LYS A 101 -6.20 21.59 -22.24
C LYS A 101 -4.79 20.99 -22.15
N ALA A 102 -4.53 20.18 -21.12
CA ALA A 102 -3.24 19.51 -20.95
C ALA A 102 -2.95 18.51 -22.08
N ALA A 103 -3.97 17.81 -22.58
CA ALA A 103 -3.87 16.88 -23.71
C ALA A 103 -3.56 17.60 -25.03
N GLN A 104 -4.14 18.76 -25.27
CA GLN A 104 -3.80 19.59 -26.43
C GLN A 104 -2.32 20.02 -26.39
N ALA A 105 -1.85 20.54 -25.25
CA ALA A 105 -0.45 20.90 -25.07
C ALA A 105 0.50 19.68 -25.16
N ALA A 106 0.07 18.52 -24.68
CA ALA A 106 0.81 17.27 -24.84
C ALA A 106 0.91 16.86 -26.31
N LYS A 107 -0.20 16.94 -27.08
CA LYS A 107 -0.22 16.61 -28.50
C LYS A 107 0.77 17.46 -29.29
N GLU A 108 0.76 18.78 -29.09
CA GLU A 108 1.69 19.70 -29.77
C GLU A 108 3.16 19.32 -29.51
N ARG A 109 3.48 18.98 -28.26
CA ARG A 109 4.82 18.50 -27.89
C ARG A 109 5.17 17.17 -28.53
N VAL A 110 4.25 16.19 -28.54
CA VAL A 110 4.46 14.89 -29.18
C VAL A 110 4.74 15.07 -30.67
N LEU A 111 3.98 15.89 -31.38
CA LEU A 111 4.16 16.13 -32.81
C LEU A 111 5.48 16.84 -33.12
N ALA A 112 5.88 17.81 -32.28
CA ALA A 112 7.13 18.55 -32.42
C ALA A 112 8.38 17.78 -31.94
N TYR A 113 8.22 16.64 -31.27
CA TYR A 113 9.36 15.92 -30.69
C TYR A 113 10.05 15.01 -31.70
N ASP A 114 11.28 15.33 -32.08
CA ASP A 114 12.13 14.52 -32.97
C ASP A 114 13.30 13.82 -32.24
N GLY A 115 13.30 13.87 -30.91
CA GLY A 115 14.35 13.29 -30.07
C GLY A 115 14.17 11.80 -29.75
N ASP A 116 15.00 11.31 -28.85
CA ASP A 116 14.87 9.96 -28.29
C ASP A 116 13.65 9.86 -27.37
N TRP A 117 12.63 9.11 -27.79
CA TRP A 117 11.40 8.89 -27.02
C TRP A 117 11.60 8.39 -25.59
N SER A 118 12.75 7.80 -25.25
CA SER A 118 13.09 7.44 -23.86
C SER A 118 13.25 8.65 -22.93
N ARG A 119 13.48 9.84 -23.49
CA ARG A 119 13.66 11.11 -22.80
C ARG A 119 12.44 12.02 -22.87
N PHE A 120 11.41 11.62 -23.61
CA PHE A 120 10.18 12.41 -23.71
C PHE A 120 9.46 12.44 -22.36
N LYS A 121 9.01 13.62 -21.95
CA LYS A 121 8.20 13.81 -20.75
C LYS A 121 6.84 14.38 -21.13
N LEU A 122 5.77 13.65 -20.79
CA LEU A 122 4.40 14.14 -20.96
C LEU A 122 4.15 15.40 -20.11
N ASP A 123 4.76 15.44 -18.95
CA ASP A 123 4.75 16.57 -18.03
C ASP A 123 6.19 16.94 -17.63
N PRO A 124 6.81 17.95 -18.27
CA PRO A 124 8.19 18.35 -18.01
C PRO A 124 8.35 19.03 -16.64
N ASP A 125 7.28 19.64 -16.13
CA ASP A 125 7.27 20.35 -14.86
C ASP A 125 7.03 19.40 -13.68
N GLY A 126 6.49 18.20 -13.94
CA GLY A 126 6.29 17.14 -12.95
C GLY A 126 5.19 17.45 -11.93
N GLY A 127 4.23 18.31 -12.29
CA GLY A 127 3.09 18.67 -11.45
C GLY A 127 1.89 17.73 -11.57
N HIS A 128 1.90 16.77 -12.50
CA HIS A 128 0.83 15.80 -12.71
C HIS A 128 1.06 14.51 -11.93
N SER A 129 0.01 14.00 -11.30
CA SER A 129 0.01 12.62 -10.80
C SER A 129 0.11 11.60 -11.95
N PRO A 130 0.54 10.36 -11.67
CA PRO A 130 0.49 9.28 -12.66
C PRO A 130 -0.89 9.10 -13.29
N GLY A 131 -1.96 9.19 -12.49
CA GLY A 131 -3.34 9.10 -12.94
C GLY A 131 -3.77 10.27 -13.82
N MET A 132 -3.32 11.49 -13.53
CA MET A 132 -3.53 12.65 -14.41
C MET A 132 -2.82 12.46 -15.75
N ASN A 133 -1.58 11.96 -15.74
CA ASN A 133 -0.85 11.64 -16.96
C ASN A 133 -1.55 10.55 -17.78
N ALA A 134 -2.08 9.51 -17.14
CA ALA A 134 -2.90 8.50 -17.81
C ALA A 134 -4.17 9.13 -18.43
N ALA A 135 -4.91 9.95 -17.69
CA ALA A 135 -6.10 10.63 -18.21
C ALA A 135 -5.79 11.47 -19.47
N ILE A 136 -4.70 12.24 -19.44
CA ILE A 136 -4.22 13.04 -20.59
C ILE A 136 -3.94 12.15 -21.80
N LEU A 137 -3.26 11.03 -21.60
CA LEU A 137 -2.95 10.07 -22.67
C LEU A 137 -4.21 9.48 -23.28
N PHE A 138 -5.16 9.01 -22.46
CA PHE A 138 -6.43 8.46 -22.95
C PHE A 138 -7.27 9.51 -23.69
N TYR A 139 -7.29 10.75 -23.21
CA TYR A 139 -7.95 11.86 -23.90
C TYR A 139 -7.31 12.11 -25.27
N LEU A 140 -5.98 12.22 -25.31
CA LEU A 140 -5.21 12.46 -26.53
C LEU A 140 -5.45 11.36 -27.57
N ARG A 141 -5.48 10.10 -27.13
CA ARG A 141 -5.73 8.93 -27.96
C ARG A 141 -7.14 8.92 -28.56
N ASP A 142 -8.15 9.17 -27.74
CA ASP A 142 -9.55 8.92 -28.12
C ASP A 142 -10.25 10.16 -28.70
N ARG A 143 -9.79 11.37 -28.34
CA ARG A 143 -10.43 12.63 -28.72
C ARG A 143 -9.56 13.51 -29.62
N LEU A 144 -8.24 13.30 -29.66
CA LEU A 144 -7.32 14.13 -30.46
C LEU A 144 -6.35 13.30 -31.33
N PRO A 145 -6.78 12.22 -32.02
CA PRO A 145 -5.87 11.27 -32.69
C PRO A 145 -5.08 11.90 -33.85
N ASP A 146 -5.56 12.96 -34.50
CA ASP A 146 -5.00 13.45 -35.77
C ASP A 146 -3.48 13.72 -35.71
N GLY A 147 -2.72 13.13 -36.64
CA GLY A 147 -1.27 13.28 -36.77
C GLY A 147 -0.45 12.39 -35.83
N LEU A 148 -1.06 11.82 -34.79
CA LEU A 148 -0.38 10.94 -33.84
C LEU A 148 -0.07 9.54 -34.41
N PRO A 149 -0.97 8.87 -35.17
CA PRO A 149 -0.64 7.62 -35.83
C PRO A 149 0.59 7.73 -36.72
N GLU A 150 0.68 8.79 -37.51
CA GLU A 150 1.80 9.04 -38.42
C GLU A 150 3.09 9.34 -37.65
N LYS A 151 3.01 10.12 -36.57
CA LYS A 151 4.16 10.48 -35.74
C LYS A 151 4.71 9.28 -34.96
N LEU A 152 3.84 8.43 -34.45
CA LEU A 152 4.20 7.31 -33.57
C LEU A 152 4.48 6.01 -34.34
N GLY A 153 3.95 5.86 -35.56
CA GLY A 153 4.12 4.66 -36.36
C GLY A 153 3.58 3.42 -35.64
N ASP A 154 4.35 2.33 -35.61
CA ASP A 154 3.96 1.06 -34.98
C ASP A 154 3.55 1.20 -33.51
N LYS A 155 4.14 2.17 -32.80
CA LYS A 155 3.88 2.48 -31.38
C LYS A 155 2.44 2.94 -31.14
N TRP A 156 1.78 3.47 -32.17
CA TRP A 156 0.37 3.84 -32.10
C TRP A 156 -0.54 2.62 -31.91
N ALA A 157 -0.16 1.44 -32.43
CA ALA A 157 -0.93 0.23 -32.20
C ALA A 157 -0.94 -0.14 -30.71
N ASP A 158 0.24 -0.20 -30.08
CA ASP A 158 0.37 -0.44 -28.64
C ASP A 158 -0.42 0.58 -27.81
N PHE A 159 -0.34 1.86 -28.19
CA PHE A 159 -1.07 2.92 -27.50
C PHE A 159 -2.60 2.80 -27.63
N ARG A 160 -3.10 2.35 -28.78
CA ARG A 160 -4.53 2.07 -29.01
C ARG A 160 -5.05 0.90 -28.18
N GLU A 161 -4.23 -0.13 -28.00
CA GLU A 161 -4.62 -1.34 -27.26
C GLU A 161 -4.48 -1.21 -25.74
N ALA A 162 -3.83 -0.13 -25.29
CA ALA A 162 -3.59 0.07 -23.88
C ALA A 162 -4.88 0.30 -23.05
N ASN A 163 -4.88 -0.27 -21.85
CA ASN A 163 -5.96 -0.13 -20.87
C ASN A 163 -5.53 0.77 -19.71
N ALA A 164 -6.49 1.44 -19.10
CA ALA A 164 -6.29 2.16 -17.84
C ALA A 164 -6.84 1.32 -16.70
N THR A 165 -6.37 1.59 -15.49
CA THR A 165 -6.96 1.03 -14.27
C THR A 165 -7.64 2.12 -13.48
N ILE A 166 -8.94 1.97 -13.23
CA ILE A 166 -9.68 2.81 -12.28
C ILE A 166 -9.67 2.12 -10.92
N TRP A 167 -9.09 2.80 -9.95
CA TRP A 167 -9.17 2.46 -8.53
C TRP A 167 -10.42 3.07 -7.92
N SER A 168 -11.16 2.26 -7.16
CA SER A 168 -12.38 2.66 -6.46
C SER A 168 -12.23 2.33 -4.98
N LEU A 169 -12.48 3.31 -4.11
CA LEU A 169 -12.65 3.10 -2.68
C LEU A 169 -14.15 3.09 -2.37
N GLN A 170 -14.67 1.94 -1.96
CA GLN A 170 -16.10 1.72 -1.76
C GLN A 170 -16.36 0.92 -0.48
N LEU A 171 -17.50 1.21 0.15
CA LEU A 171 -18.00 0.47 1.28
C LEU A 171 -18.76 -0.78 0.80
N PHE A 172 -18.60 -1.89 1.51
CA PHE A 172 -19.34 -3.12 1.26
C PHE A 172 -19.94 -3.62 2.56
N ASP A 173 -21.22 -4.02 2.51
CA ASP A 173 -21.83 -4.81 3.56
C ASP A 173 -21.46 -6.28 3.34
N VAL A 174 -21.13 -6.96 4.43
CA VAL A 174 -20.65 -8.34 4.45
C VAL A 174 -21.69 -9.23 5.07
N ASP A 175 -22.16 -10.19 4.27
CA ASP A 175 -22.84 -11.40 4.73
C ASP A 175 -22.02 -12.62 4.27
N ALA A 176 -22.22 -13.79 4.88
CA ALA A 176 -21.47 -15.00 4.58
C ALA A 176 -21.47 -15.32 3.07
N ASP A 177 -22.61 -15.14 2.42
CA ASP A 177 -22.79 -15.51 1.02
C ASP A 177 -22.63 -14.33 0.05
N GLN A 178 -22.52 -13.08 0.53
CA GLN A 178 -22.57 -11.91 -0.33
C GLN A 178 -21.74 -10.72 0.16
N LEU A 179 -21.02 -10.10 -0.78
CA LEU A 179 -20.51 -8.73 -0.65
C LEU A 179 -21.47 -7.78 -1.36
N THR A 180 -22.20 -6.98 -0.60
CA THR A 180 -23.16 -6.02 -1.17
C THR A 180 -22.49 -4.66 -1.30
N PRO A 181 -22.38 -4.10 -2.53
CA PRO A 181 -21.76 -2.80 -2.73
C PRO A 181 -22.62 -1.70 -2.11
N GLY A 182 -22.04 -0.97 -1.17
CA GLY A 182 -22.59 0.22 -0.54
C GLY A 182 -22.06 1.50 -1.21
N LYS A 183 -21.85 2.53 -0.39
CA LYS A 183 -21.45 3.86 -0.87
C LYS A 183 -20.06 3.84 -1.53
N LEU A 184 -20.00 4.33 -2.77
CA LEU A 184 -18.75 4.67 -3.44
C LEU A 184 -18.22 5.99 -2.87
N LEU A 185 -17.01 5.99 -2.32
CA LEU A 185 -16.39 7.15 -1.69
C LEU A 185 -15.48 7.91 -2.65
N ARG A 186 -14.69 7.18 -3.45
CA ARG A 186 -13.74 7.78 -4.38
C ARG A 186 -13.50 6.87 -5.58
N GLN A 187 -13.26 7.49 -6.74
CA GLN A 187 -12.61 6.86 -7.89
C GLN A 187 -11.40 7.69 -8.32
N SER A 188 -10.36 7.03 -8.83
CA SER A 188 -9.17 7.67 -9.38
C SER A 188 -8.47 6.74 -10.37
N LEU A 189 -7.65 7.32 -11.26
CA LEU A 189 -6.61 6.56 -11.99
C LEU A 189 -5.34 6.40 -11.16
N ASP A 190 -5.20 7.15 -10.08
CA ASP A 190 -4.13 6.97 -9.11
C ASP A 190 -4.42 5.75 -8.23
N GLU A 191 -3.42 4.89 -8.06
CA GLU A 191 -3.52 3.70 -7.24
C GLU A 191 -3.78 4.03 -5.76
N MET A 192 -4.65 3.24 -5.15
CA MET A 192 -5.02 3.36 -3.74
C MET A 192 -4.49 2.15 -2.96
N TRP A 193 -3.70 2.41 -1.92
CA TRP A 193 -3.12 1.38 -1.06
C TRP A 193 -3.62 1.45 0.37
N MET A 194 -3.58 0.28 1.00
CA MET A 194 -3.68 0.09 2.45
C MET A 194 -4.78 0.94 3.09
N PRO A 195 -6.08 0.79 2.76
CA PRO A 195 -7.11 1.51 3.49
C PRO A 195 -7.08 1.09 4.97
N ALA A 196 -7.41 2.02 5.87
CA ALA A 196 -7.57 1.76 7.30
C ALA A 196 -8.77 2.55 7.84
N VAL A 197 -9.75 1.83 8.38
CA VAL A 197 -10.94 2.43 9.00
C VAL A 197 -10.59 2.93 10.39
N SER A 198 -11.04 4.13 10.76
CA SER A 198 -10.87 4.63 12.13
C SER A 198 -11.59 3.70 13.14
N PRO A 199 -11.11 3.57 14.39
CA PRO A 199 -11.77 2.76 15.42
C PRO A 199 -13.24 3.11 15.69
N ARG A 200 -13.70 4.29 15.25
CA ARG A 200 -15.10 4.73 15.35
C ARG A 200 -15.92 4.44 14.09
N GLY A 201 -15.29 4.00 12.99
CA GLY A 201 -15.99 3.68 11.75
C GLY A 201 -16.51 4.88 10.96
N GLU A 202 -16.05 6.10 11.25
CA GLU A 202 -16.55 7.34 10.63
C GLU A 202 -15.61 7.92 9.56
N ALA A 203 -14.36 7.46 9.52
CA ALA A 203 -13.34 7.92 8.59
C ALA A 203 -12.49 6.75 8.07
N ILE A 204 -11.93 6.91 6.88
CA ILE A 204 -10.99 5.98 6.26
C ILE A 204 -9.75 6.76 5.88
N ALA A 205 -8.60 6.30 6.36
CA ALA A 205 -7.31 6.72 5.87
C ALA A 205 -6.85 5.76 4.76
N TYR A 206 -6.10 6.26 3.79
CA TYR A 206 -5.53 5.45 2.71
C TYR A 206 -4.33 6.16 2.08
N LEU A 207 -3.53 5.39 1.34
CA LEU A 207 -2.38 5.89 0.62
C LEU A 207 -2.67 6.02 -0.87
N ALA A 208 -2.16 7.06 -1.52
CA ALA A 208 -2.24 7.19 -2.98
C ALA A 208 -1.11 8.07 -3.53
N LYS A 209 -0.73 7.83 -4.79
CA LYS A 209 0.13 8.75 -5.56
C LYS A 209 -0.74 9.89 -6.08
N GLY A 210 -0.91 10.97 -5.32
CA GLY A 210 -1.70 12.12 -5.78
C GLY A 210 -0.88 13.25 -6.38
N GLY A 211 -1.54 14.27 -6.93
CA GLY A 211 -0.87 15.35 -7.68
C GLY A 211 0.09 16.22 -6.87
N GLU A 212 -0.05 16.25 -5.54
CA GLU A 212 0.89 16.94 -4.65
C GLU A 212 2.09 16.06 -4.26
N ALA A 213 2.01 14.75 -4.48
CA ALA A 213 3.14 13.85 -4.24
C ALA A 213 4.13 13.95 -5.41
N GLN A 214 5.38 14.28 -5.13
CA GLN A 214 6.42 14.38 -6.16
C GLN A 214 7.09 13.03 -6.41
N GLY A 215 7.32 12.70 -7.69
CA GLY A 215 8.04 11.49 -8.09
C GLY A 215 7.36 10.20 -7.63
N ASP A 216 8.11 9.37 -6.89
CA ASP A 216 7.61 8.11 -6.34
C ASP A 216 7.05 8.23 -4.92
N ALA A 217 6.91 9.45 -4.39
CA ALA A 217 6.31 9.70 -3.09
C ALA A 217 4.85 9.20 -3.05
N VAL A 218 4.43 8.75 -1.87
CA VAL A 218 3.07 8.32 -1.60
C VAL A 218 2.47 9.29 -0.59
N GLY A 219 1.28 9.81 -0.89
CA GLY A 219 0.55 10.69 0.01
C GLY A 219 -0.39 9.92 0.93
N LEU A 220 -0.55 10.38 2.17
CA LEU A 220 -1.56 9.91 3.10
C LEU A 220 -2.80 10.78 2.98
N TYR A 221 -3.96 10.16 2.78
CA TYR A 221 -5.25 10.82 2.65
C TYR A 221 -6.22 10.33 3.70
N VAL A 222 -7.19 11.17 4.04
CA VAL A 222 -8.34 10.79 4.85
C VAL A 222 -9.64 11.20 4.14
N ILE A 223 -10.66 10.37 4.20
CA ILE A 223 -12.00 10.63 3.69
C ILE A 223 -13.05 10.21 4.72
N SER A 224 -14.17 10.94 4.81
CA SER A 224 -15.30 10.51 5.65
C SER A 224 -16.02 9.34 5.01
N VAL A 225 -16.49 8.40 5.83
CA VAL A 225 -17.40 7.31 5.40
C VAL A 225 -18.72 7.86 4.85
N ARG A 226 -19.07 9.11 5.21
CA ARG A 226 -20.22 9.84 4.66
C ARG A 226 -19.92 10.46 3.29
N GLY A 227 -18.73 10.26 2.71
CA GLY A 227 -18.30 10.85 1.44
C GLY A 227 -17.71 12.26 1.60
N GLY A 228 -17.59 12.96 0.48
CA GLY A 228 -16.89 14.24 0.38
C GLY A 228 -15.52 14.10 -0.31
N GLU A 229 -14.81 15.21 -0.47
CA GLU A 229 -13.48 15.17 -1.07
C GLU A 229 -12.46 14.56 -0.08
N PRO A 230 -11.60 13.63 -0.53
CA PRO A 230 -10.46 13.20 0.26
C PRO A 230 -9.55 14.39 0.56
N ARG A 231 -8.95 14.37 1.75
CA ARG A 231 -8.03 15.41 2.19
C ARG A 231 -6.65 14.86 2.40
N LEU A 232 -5.67 15.52 1.81
CA LEU A 232 -4.26 15.18 1.99
C LEU A 232 -3.84 15.52 3.43
N ILE A 233 -3.16 14.57 4.06
CA ILE A 233 -2.47 14.73 5.34
C ILE A 233 -1.03 15.15 5.09
N HIS A 234 -0.31 14.36 4.28
CA HIS A 234 1.08 14.62 3.96
C HIS A 234 1.44 13.99 2.59
N PRO A 235 2.17 14.69 1.70
CA PRO A 235 2.43 14.23 0.32
C PRO A 235 3.49 13.14 0.19
N ASN A 236 4.31 12.94 1.23
CA ASN A 236 5.40 11.96 1.22
C ASN A 236 5.45 11.20 2.57
N VAL A 237 4.82 10.04 2.63
CA VAL A 237 4.77 9.19 3.82
C VAL A 237 5.33 7.80 3.55
N ALA A 238 5.69 7.10 4.64
CA ALA A 238 5.92 5.68 4.59
C ALA A 238 4.59 4.91 4.48
N MET A 239 4.69 3.64 4.10
CA MET A 239 3.54 2.75 3.96
C MET A 239 2.82 2.52 5.29
N GLY A 240 3.55 2.46 6.39
CA GLY A 240 2.92 2.28 7.69
C GLY A 240 2.43 3.59 8.28
N TYR A 241 1.19 3.54 8.72
CA TYR A 241 0.51 4.55 9.50
C TYR A 241 -0.56 3.83 10.34
N ASP A 242 -1.12 4.51 11.33
CA ASP A 242 -2.14 3.92 12.20
C ASP A 242 -3.05 4.98 12.84
N TRP A 243 -4.24 4.56 13.26
CA TRP A 243 -5.18 5.39 14.00
C TRP A 243 -4.89 5.34 15.50
N SER A 244 -5.05 6.46 16.19
CA SER A 244 -5.16 6.45 17.65
C SER A 244 -6.38 5.64 18.10
N ALA A 245 -6.32 5.06 19.30
CA ALA A 245 -7.40 4.22 19.83
C ALA A 245 -8.76 4.94 19.94
N ASP A 246 -8.76 6.26 20.14
CA ASP A 246 -9.96 7.10 20.15
C ASP A 246 -10.45 7.47 18.73
N GLY A 247 -9.70 7.13 17.69
CA GLY A 247 -10.00 7.39 16.28
C GLY A 247 -9.95 8.86 15.87
N ARG A 248 -9.30 9.72 16.66
CA ARG A 248 -9.21 11.16 16.39
C ARG A 248 -7.94 11.55 15.64
N SER A 249 -6.88 10.80 15.80
CA SER A 249 -5.56 11.12 15.27
C SER A 249 -4.99 9.99 14.44
N LEU A 250 -4.08 10.35 13.54
CA LEU A 250 -3.23 9.42 12.82
C LEU A 250 -1.79 9.56 13.29
N VAL A 251 -1.04 8.45 13.32
CA VAL A 251 0.41 8.43 13.38
C VAL A 251 0.97 7.92 12.05
N TYR A 252 2.03 8.53 11.56
CA TYR A 252 2.68 8.17 10.29
C TYR A 252 4.17 8.54 10.34
N LEU A 253 4.98 7.95 9.45
CA LEU A 253 6.31 8.48 9.15
C LEU A 253 6.25 9.33 7.89
N CYS A 254 6.85 10.51 7.90
CA CYS A 254 6.94 11.38 6.73
C CYS A 254 8.37 11.77 6.39
N GLY A 255 8.62 11.95 5.11
CA GLY A 255 9.85 12.54 4.58
C GLY A 255 9.64 14.00 4.18
N PRO A 256 10.62 14.65 3.56
CA PRO A 256 10.49 16.02 3.05
C PRO A 256 9.37 16.13 2.01
N THR A 257 8.68 17.27 1.99
CA THR A 257 7.53 17.52 1.11
C THR A 257 7.91 17.72 -0.36
N ASP A 258 9.15 18.11 -0.63
CA ASP A 258 9.64 18.25 -1.99
C ASP A 258 9.90 16.90 -2.68
N GLY A 259 9.79 15.78 -1.95
CA GLY A 259 9.84 14.42 -2.50
C GLY A 259 11.12 14.07 -3.25
N ARG A 260 12.14 14.95 -3.24
CA ARG A 260 13.40 14.74 -3.95
C ARG A 260 14.27 13.78 -3.16
N THR A 261 14.26 12.53 -3.57
CA THR A 261 15.15 11.49 -3.04
C THR A 261 16.43 11.36 -3.88
N ASP A 262 17.02 12.48 -4.32
CA ASP A 262 18.29 12.47 -5.05
C ASP A 262 19.47 12.02 -4.15
N SER A 263 19.23 11.95 -2.83
CA SER A 263 20.18 11.44 -1.84
C SER A 263 19.90 9.98 -1.47
N ALA A 264 20.97 9.22 -1.22
CA ALA A 264 20.89 7.87 -0.66
C ALA A 264 20.31 7.82 0.77
N VAL A 265 20.15 8.99 1.41
CA VAL A 265 19.74 9.16 2.81
C VAL A 265 18.73 10.29 2.84
N THR A 266 17.51 9.98 3.29
CA THR A 266 16.45 10.97 3.50
C THR A 266 16.14 11.02 4.99
N LEU A 267 16.19 12.19 5.62
CA LEU A 267 15.70 12.35 7.00
C LEU A 267 14.21 12.62 6.98
N GLY A 268 13.50 12.12 7.98
CA GLY A 268 12.07 12.32 8.16
C GLY A 268 11.69 12.39 9.62
N SER A 269 10.39 12.33 9.90
CA SER A 269 9.85 12.33 11.25
C SER A 269 8.78 11.26 11.43
N VAL A 270 8.65 10.77 12.67
CA VAL A 270 7.43 10.14 13.16
C VAL A 270 6.54 11.27 13.66
N SER A 271 5.36 11.41 13.06
CA SER A 271 4.45 12.51 13.34
C SER A 271 3.05 12.01 13.66
N THR A 272 2.32 12.81 14.42
CA THR A 272 0.88 12.63 14.64
C THR A 272 0.10 13.83 14.13
N ILE A 273 -1.15 13.62 13.73
CA ILE A 273 -2.06 14.69 13.33
C ILE A 273 -3.48 14.38 13.77
N GLU A 274 -4.14 15.37 14.38
CA GLU A 274 -5.57 15.29 14.72
C GLU A 274 -6.41 15.56 13.46
N VAL A 275 -7.27 14.60 13.10
CA VAL A 275 -8.09 14.66 11.87
C VAL A 275 -9.59 14.58 12.14
N ALA A 276 -10.00 14.09 13.31
CA ALA A 276 -11.41 13.93 13.66
C ALA A 276 -11.75 14.50 15.04
N ALA A 277 -12.96 15.07 15.14
CA ALA A 277 -13.55 15.55 16.36
C ALA A 277 -14.04 14.40 17.27
N GLU A 278 -14.49 14.74 18.48
CA GLU A 278 -15.00 13.77 19.45
C GLU A 278 -16.24 13.01 19.00
N ASN A 279 -17.00 13.51 18.03
CA ASN A 279 -18.12 12.78 17.42
C ASN A 279 -17.70 11.90 16.22
N GLY A 280 -16.41 11.85 15.87
CA GLY A 280 -15.88 11.10 14.72
C GLY A 280 -15.94 11.83 13.38
N SER A 281 -16.55 13.02 13.29
CA SER A 281 -16.52 13.81 12.05
C SER A 281 -15.13 14.40 11.81
N LEU A 282 -14.71 14.48 10.54
CA LEU A 282 -13.45 15.13 10.20
C LEU A 282 -13.47 16.61 10.61
N LEU A 283 -12.37 17.08 11.21
CA LEU A 283 -12.16 18.50 11.54
C LEU A 283 -12.12 19.33 10.27
N GLU A 284 -12.56 20.59 10.26
CA GLU A 284 -12.49 21.43 9.05
C GLU A 284 -11.05 21.69 8.57
N THR A 285 -10.10 21.82 9.50
CA THR A 285 -8.68 22.05 9.22
C THR A 285 -7.81 21.07 10.00
N PHE A 286 -6.75 20.54 9.38
CA PHE A 286 -5.76 19.68 10.04
C PHE A 286 -4.53 20.52 10.38
N ASN A 287 -4.55 21.22 11.51
CA ASN A 287 -3.52 22.21 11.86
C ASN A 287 -2.67 21.83 13.08
N LYS A 288 -2.88 20.64 13.63
CA LYS A 288 -2.12 20.12 14.78
C LYS A 288 -1.28 18.92 14.38
N GLN A 289 -0.37 19.12 13.43
CA GLN A 289 0.70 18.15 13.20
C GLN A 289 1.77 18.36 14.27
N GLU A 290 2.17 17.26 14.91
CA GLU A 290 3.24 17.24 15.91
C GLU A 290 4.28 16.21 15.49
N ASP A 291 5.53 16.66 15.36
CA ASP A 291 6.68 15.81 15.05
C ASP A 291 7.32 15.34 16.37
N HIS A 292 7.47 14.03 16.52
CA HIS A 292 7.89 13.42 17.78
C HIS A 292 9.33 12.92 17.76
N VAL A 293 9.75 12.30 16.65
CA VAL A 293 11.07 11.67 16.52
C VAL A 293 11.63 11.90 15.12
N GLY A 294 12.88 12.34 15.02
CA GLY A 294 13.62 12.35 13.76
C GLY A 294 14.10 10.94 13.39
N VAL A 295 13.88 10.52 12.14
CA VAL A 295 14.23 9.18 11.66
C VAL A 295 14.96 9.24 10.31
N LEU A 296 15.64 8.14 9.96
CA LEU A 296 15.95 7.89 8.56
C LEU A 296 14.65 7.47 7.87
N PHE A 297 14.20 8.23 6.89
CA PHE A 297 12.97 7.95 6.17
C PHE A 297 13.18 6.84 5.15
N SER A 298 12.27 5.88 5.15
CA SER A 298 12.11 4.87 4.11
C SER A 298 10.62 4.66 3.89
N GLN A 299 10.20 4.56 2.62
CA GLN A 299 8.81 4.29 2.28
C GLN A 299 8.30 2.96 2.83
N LEU A 300 9.20 2.01 3.11
CA LEU A 300 8.85 0.67 3.59
C LEU A 300 8.79 0.56 5.12
N PHE A 301 9.03 1.66 5.84
CA PHE A 301 8.93 1.69 7.30
C PHE A 301 7.48 1.71 7.79
N ASN A 302 7.32 1.30 9.04
CA ASN A 302 6.04 1.14 9.69
C ASN A 302 5.97 1.84 11.04
N VAL A 303 4.77 2.27 11.42
CA VAL A 303 4.43 2.82 12.73
C VAL A 303 3.05 2.35 13.15
N ARG A 304 2.89 2.17 14.47
CA ARG A 304 1.65 1.76 15.13
C ARG A 304 1.37 2.62 16.35
N TYR A 305 0.10 2.87 16.57
CA TYR A 305 -0.41 3.55 17.77
C TYR A 305 -0.76 2.47 18.79
N LEU A 306 -0.10 2.47 19.95
CA LEU A 306 -0.44 1.55 21.04
C LEU A 306 -1.66 2.08 21.80
N ARG A 307 -2.46 1.17 22.37
CA ARG A 307 -3.68 1.51 23.14
C ARG A 307 -3.43 2.47 24.29
N ASP A 308 -2.22 2.47 24.86
CA ASP A 308 -1.84 3.33 25.97
C ASP A 308 -1.27 4.71 25.56
N GLY A 309 -1.25 5.00 24.25
CA GLY A 309 -0.77 6.26 23.69
C GLY A 309 0.67 6.26 23.20
N ARG A 310 1.43 5.18 23.45
CA ARG A 310 2.81 5.06 22.94
C ARG A 310 2.82 4.83 21.43
N LEU A 311 3.91 5.24 20.79
CA LEU A 311 4.13 5.05 19.35
C LEU A 311 5.22 4.01 19.15
N MET A 312 4.92 2.91 18.46
CA MET A 312 5.92 1.92 18.07
C MET A 312 6.24 2.05 16.59
N PHE A 313 7.52 2.10 16.22
CA PHE A 313 7.92 2.31 14.82
C PHE A 313 9.20 1.55 14.46
N SER A 314 9.34 1.25 13.18
CA SER A 314 10.58 0.72 12.61
C SER A 314 11.47 1.86 12.14
N SER A 315 12.75 1.85 12.52
CA SER A 315 13.74 2.78 12.01
C SER A 315 15.14 2.18 12.14
N VAL A 316 16.18 2.97 11.91
CA VAL A 316 17.58 2.60 12.14
C VAL A 316 18.18 3.43 13.26
N GLU A 317 19.15 2.86 13.98
CA GLU A 317 19.96 3.58 14.96
C GLU A 317 21.24 4.06 14.28
N PHE A 318 21.49 5.37 14.26
CA PHE A 318 22.74 5.95 13.77
C PHE A 318 23.04 7.26 14.50
N THR A 319 24.30 7.68 14.49
CA THR A 319 24.76 8.93 15.09
C THR A 319 25.34 9.83 14.01
N LEU A 320 25.03 11.12 14.04
CA LEU A 320 25.62 12.11 13.17
C LEU A 320 26.76 12.86 13.89
N PRO A 321 27.85 13.23 13.18
CA PRO A 321 28.13 12.95 11.76
C PRO A 321 28.47 11.47 11.50
N ALA A 322 28.16 10.97 10.29
CA ALA A 322 28.40 9.59 9.85
C ALA A 322 28.91 9.54 8.40
N THR A 323 29.73 8.55 8.07
CA THR A 323 30.11 8.22 6.69
C THR A 323 29.14 7.20 6.08
N ASN A 324 29.20 6.97 4.77
CA ASN A 324 28.44 5.89 4.12
C ASN A 324 28.77 4.49 4.69
N ARG A 325 29.96 4.30 5.27
CA ARG A 325 30.33 3.03 5.94
C ARG A 325 29.68 2.88 7.30
N ASP A 326 29.34 3.98 7.95
CA ASP A 326 28.67 4.00 9.26
C ASP A 326 27.13 3.90 9.10
N MET A 327 26.62 3.97 7.86
CA MET A 327 25.18 3.88 7.61
C MET A 327 24.66 2.49 8.00
N PRO A 328 23.65 2.43 8.88
CA PRO A 328 23.12 1.18 9.39
C PRO A 328 22.48 0.36 8.26
N GLN A 329 22.81 -0.93 8.22
CA GLN A 329 22.28 -1.88 7.23
C GLN A 329 21.05 -2.65 7.76
N ARG A 330 20.63 -2.38 8.99
CA ARG A 330 19.57 -3.11 9.68
C ARG A 330 18.64 -2.13 10.38
N TRP A 331 17.35 -2.28 10.12
CA TRP A 331 16.33 -1.59 10.91
C TRP A 331 16.06 -2.36 12.21
N THR A 332 15.43 -1.69 13.17
CA THR A 332 14.96 -2.26 14.44
C THR A 332 13.66 -1.57 14.86
N LEU A 333 13.04 -2.05 15.94
CA LEU A 333 11.84 -1.45 16.50
C LEU A 333 12.19 -0.50 17.64
N PHE A 334 11.49 0.62 17.67
CA PHE A 334 11.56 1.63 18.71
C PHE A 334 10.17 1.89 19.28
N VAL A 335 10.13 2.38 20.50
CA VAL A 335 8.92 2.89 21.15
C VAL A 335 9.20 4.25 21.75
N LEU A 336 8.23 5.15 21.62
CA LEU A 336 8.20 6.46 22.26
C LEU A 336 6.91 6.56 23.09
N ASP A 337 7.00 7.15 24.28
CA ASP A 337 5.84 7.71 24.97
C ASP A 337 5.77 9.24 24.73
N PRO A 338 4.81 9.74 23.93
CA PRO A 338 4.68 11.17 23.66
C PRO A 338 4.46 12.03 24.91
N ARG A 339 4.00 11.44 26.02
CA ARG A 339 3.80 12.14 27.30
C ARG A 339 5.11 12.37 28.04
N THR A 340 6.14 11.58 27.73
CA THR A 340 7.49 11.68 28.29
C THR A 340 8.52 11.63 27.15
N PRO A 341 8.58 12.66 26.28
CA PRO A 341 9.32 12.61 25.02
C PRO A 341 10.86 12.66 25.19
N ALA A 342 11.35 12.56 26.43
CA ALA A 342 12.77 12.67 26.74
C ALA A 342 13.60 11.48 26.22
N SER A 343 12.97 10.35 25.87
CA SER A 343 13.69 9.17 25.36
C SER A 343 12.90 8.34 24.37
N VAL A 344 13.61 7.87 23.35
CA VAL A 344 13.16 6.80 22.44
C VAL A 344 13.83 5.51 22.90
N LEU A 345 13.05 4.45 23.10
CA LEU A 345 13.54 3.17 23.60
C LEU A 345 13.61 2.15 22.46
N ARG A 346 14.72 1.43 22.37
CA ARG A 346 14.84 0.29 21.47
C ARG A 346 14.07 -0.90 22.06
N VAL A 347 13.23 -1.53 21.24
CA VAL A 347 12.36 -2.64 21.65
C VAL A 347 13.06 -3.99 21.45
N LEU A 348 13.72 -4.18 20.30
CA LEU A 348 14.42 -5.44 20.02
C LEU A 348 15.85 -5.41 20.59
N PRO A 349 16.34 -6.52 21.16
CA PRO A 349 17.67 -6.54 21.75
C PRO A 349 18.74 -6.42 20.65
N ARG A 350 19.96 -6.01 21.03
CA ARG A 350 21.06 -5.76 20.06
C ARG A 350 21.62 -7.05 19.45
N ASP A 351 21.46 -8.17 20.15
CA ASP A 351 21.87 -9.51 19.74
C ASP A 351 20.83 -10.22 18.86
N PHE A 352 19.74 -9.55 18.48
CA PHE A 352 18.81 -10.05 17.47
C PHE A 352 19.59 -10.33 16.17
N SER A 353 19.89 -11.61 15.92
CA SER A 353 20.90 -12.06 14.97
C SER A 353 20.44 -12.00 13.51
N GLU A 354 19.14 -11.86 13.29
CA GLU A 354 18.53 -12.06 11.98
C GLU A 354 18.69 -10.83 11.09
N PRO A 355 18.94 -11.03 9.78
CA PRO A 355 19.08 -9.93 8.84
C PRO A 355 17.73 -9.22 8.64
N MET A 356 17.57 -8.09 9.32
CA MET A 356 16.42 -7.18 9.15
C MET A 356 16.71 -6.25 7.96
N GLU A 357 16.47 -6.75 6.75
CA GLU A 357 16.60 -5.95 5.53
C GLU A 357 15.56 -4.83 5.49
N MET A 358 15.95 -3.65 4.97
CA MET A 358 15.07 -2.47 4.89
C MET A 358 13.82 -2.69 4.03
N THR A 359 13.79 -3.76 3.23
CA THR A 359 12.68 -4.12 2.35
C THR A 359 11.47 -4.72 3.08
N SER A 360 11.60 -5.06 4.37
CA SER A 360 10.61 -5.85 5.12
C SER A 360 10.29 -5.26 6.50
N ALA A 361 10.17 -3.94 6.63
CA ALA A 361 9.94 -3.28 7.92
C ALA A 361 8.45 -3.17 8.36
N LEU A 362 7.52 -3.84 7.66
CA LEU A 362 6.08 -3.84 7.96
C LEU A 362 5.68 -4.84 9.06
N PHE A 363 6.15 -4.62 10.29
CA PHE A 363 5.80 -5.45 11.45
C PHE A 363 4.28 -5.44 11.78
N GLN A 364 3.79 -6.46 12.51
CA GLN A 364 2.40 -6.52 12.98
C GLN A 364 2.32 -6.85 14.47
N LEU A 365 1.68 -5.99 15.25
CA LEU A 365 1.41 -6.22 16.67
C LEU A 365 0.25 -7.18 16.85
N SER A 366 0.34 -8.05 17.85
CA SER A 366 -0.80 -8.84 18.31
C SER A 366 -1.90 -7.90 18.81
N PRO A 367 -3.18 -8.29 18.77
CA PRO A 367 -4.27 -7.40 19.19
C PRO A 367 -4.18 -6.94 20.64
N ASP A 368 -3.57 -7.73 21.52
CA ASP A 368 -3.28 -7.37 22.92
C ASP A 368 -1.94 -6.64 23.12
N GLU A 369 -1.21 -6.36 22.04
CA GLU A 369 0.07 -5.64 22.04
C GLU A 369 1.18 -6.31 22.87
N THR A 370 1.05 -7.61 23.13
CA THR A 370 2.05 -8.38 23.90
C THR A 370 3.14 -9.01 23.03
N ARG A 371 2.88 -9.14 21.73
CA ARG A 371 3.74 -9.80 20.76
C ARG A 371 3.83 -9.01 19.47
N VAL A 372 4.89 -9.23 18.70
CA VAL A 372 5.06 -8.65 17.36
C VAL A 372 5.56 -9.68 16.36
N LEU A 373 4.96 -9.67 15.18
CA LEU A 373 5.43 -10.39 14.01
C LEU A 373 6.38 -9.50 13.22
N ILE A 374 7.56 -10.03 12.94
CA ILE A 374 8.68 -9.34 12.28
C ILE A 374 8.95 -10.08 10.97
N PRO A 375 8.54 -9.51 9.81
CA PRO A 375 8.94 -10.02 8.52
C PRO A 375 10.46 -9.90 8.35
N GLY A 376 11.11 -10.99 7.96
CA GLY A 376 12.51 -11.05 7.61
C GLY A 376 12.72 -11.06 6.10
N SER A 377 13.98 -11.09 5.66
CA SER A 377 14.29 -11.20 4.24
C SER A 377 13.84 -12.53 3.65
N LYS A 378 13.59 -12.53 2.33
CA LYS A 378 13.22 -13.72 1.54
C LYS A 378 12.01 -14.49 2.10
N GLY A 379 11.07 -13.79 2.72
CA GLY A 379 9.85 -14.37 3.28
C GLY A 379 10.02 -15.02 4.66
N ARG A 380 11.16 -14.85 5.34
CA ARG A 380 11.30 -15.32 6.73
C ARG A 380 10.32 -14.58 7.65
N LEU A 381 9.95 -15.23 8.76
CA LEU A 381 9.02 -14.66 9.72
C LEU A 381 9.44 -15.01 11.15
N TYR A 382 9.45 -14.01 12.02
CA TYR A 382 9.76 -14.16 13.43
C TYR A 382 8.62 -13.63 14.30
N LEU A 383 8.42 -14.26 15.45
CA LEU A 383 7.53 -13.81 16.51
C LEU A 383 8.39 -13.37 17.70
N TYR A 384 8.23 -12.13 18.14
CA TYR A 384 8.89 -11.61 19.33
C TYR A 384 7.87 -11.38 20.44
N ASP A 385 8.17 -11.87 21.64
CA ASP A 385 7.33 -11.73 22.83
C ASP A 385 7.93 -10.65 23.76
N PHE A 386 7.16 -9.60 24.04
CA PHE A 386 7.69 -8.45 24.79
C PHE A 386 7.92 -8.76 26.27
N ALA A 387 7.15 -9.68 26.86
CA ALA A 387 7.23 -9.98 28.28
C ALA A 387 8.46 -10.83 28.61
N THR A 388 8.76 -11.80 27.75
CA THR A 388 9.88 -12.73 27.94
C THR A 388 11.16 -12.27 27.22
N GLY A 389 11.03 -11.37 26.25
CA GLY A 389 12.12 -10.97 25.35
C GLY A 389 12.56 -12.08 24.39
N GLN A 390 11.79 -13.17 24.27
CA GLN A 390 12.13 -14.31 23.42
C GLN A 390 11.73 -14.05 21.96
N THR A 391 12.57 -14.56 21.05
CA THR A 391 12.29 -14.59 19.60
C THR A 391 12.07 -16.03 19.18
N HIS A 392 10.97 -16.29 18.46
CA HIS A 392 10.68 -17.57 17.83
C HIS A 392 10.72 -17.42 16.32
N ALA A 393 11.57 -18.21 15.65
CA ALA A 393 11.55 -18.30 14.20
C ALA A 393 10.34 -19.15 13.76
N ILE A 394 9.44 -18.56 12.98
CA ILE A 394 8.19 -19.17 12.52
C ILE A 394 8.36 -19.79 11.13
N GLN A 395 9.04 -19.05 10.24
CA GLN A 395 9.39 -19.48 8.90
C GLN A 395 10.86 -19.14 8.65
N THR A 396 11.65 -20.16 8.36
CA THR A 396 13.10 -20.03 8.12
C THR A 396 13.51 -20.41 6.71
N GLU A 397 12.60 -21.00 5.93
CA GLU A 397 12.83 -21.32 4.53
C GLU A 397 12.91 -20.05 3.69
N ASP A 398 13.99 -19.92 2.92
CA ASP A 398 14.11 -18.87 1.90
C ASP A 398 13.09 -19.16 0.78
N VAL A 399 12.23 -18.20 0.47
CA VAL A 399 11.23 -18.33 -0.60
C VAL A 399 11.81 -17.85 -1.93
N ASN A 400 11.92 -16.52 -2.05
CA ASN A 400 12.41 -15.77 -3.20
C ASN A 400 12.63 -14.34 -2.69
N GLU A 401 13.61 -13.62 -3.24
CA GLU A 401 13.89 -12.21 -2.94
C GLU A 401 12.67 -11.30 -3.12
N ARG A 402 11.68 -11.70 -3.92
CA ARG A 402 10.47 -10.92 -4.21
C ARG A 402 9.25 -11.23 -3.33
N THR A 403 9.33 -12.22 -2.44
CA THR A 403 8.18 -12.54 -1.57
C THR A 403 8.06 -11.52 -0.45
N GLN A 404 7.05 -10.66 -0.54
CA GLN A 404 6.78 -9.60 0.44
C GLN A 404 5.33 -9.66 0.93
N THR A 405 4.91 -10.81 1.46
CA THR A 405 3.58 -10.91 2.09
C THR A 405 3.67 -10.48 3.55
N VAL A 406 2.73 -9.64 3.99
CA VAL A 406 2.65 -9.22 5.39
C VAL A 406 1.78 -10.23 6.15
N PRO A 407 2.25 -10.82 7.26
CA PRO A 407 1.43 -11.74 8.05
C PRO A 407 0.23 -11.00 8.67
N ALA A 408 -0.75 -11.73 9.17
CA ALA A 408 -1.94 -11.14 9.75
C ALA A 408 -2.39 -11.87 11.01
N TRP A 409 -2.49 -11.14 12.12
CA TRP A 409 -3.10 -11.65 13.34
C TRP A 409 -4.59 -11.89 13.14
N ARG A 410 -5.06 -13.05 13.59
CA ARG A 410 -6.48 -13.39 13.69
C ARG A 410 -7.04 -13.03 15.06
N ASN A 411 -6.29 -13.34 16.10
CA ASN A 411 -6.57 -13.02 17.50
C ASN A 411 -5.24 -12.95 18.26
N ASN A 412 -5.27 -12.97 19.59
CA ASN A 412 -4.04 -12.90 20.38
C ASN A 412 -3.11 -14.08 20.11
N ASP A 413 -3.64 -15.28 19.90
CA ASP A 413 -2.86 -16.53 19.89
C ASP A 413 -2.65 -17.14 18.51
N GLU A 414 -3.33 -16.60 17.50
CA GLU A 414 -3.34 -17.14 16.15
C GLU A 414 -3.05 -16.04 15.12
N PHE A 415 -2.23 -16.37 14.14
CA PHE A 415 -1.98 -15.54 12.98
C PHE A 415 -1.83 -16.39 11.72
N THR A 416 -1.91 -15.72 10.58
CA THR A 416 -1.74 -16.32 9.25
C THR A 416 -0.57 -15.70 8.52
N PHE A 417 0.12 -16.49 7.71
CA PHE A 417 1.24 -16.08 6.87
C PHE A 417 1.28 -16.96 5.61
N VAL A 418 2.01 -16.52 4.58
CA VAL A 418 2.18 -17.32 3.37
C VAL A 418 3.48 -18.12 3.48
N ARG A 419 3.34 -19.44 3.38
CA ARG A 419 4.46 -20.38 3.38
C ARG A 419 4.86 -20.76 1.95
N PRO A 420 6.16 -20.81 1.60
CA PRO A 420 6.58 -21.36 0.33
C PRO A 420 6.23 -22.85 0.23
N VAL A 421 5.71 -23.26 -0.92
CA VAL A 421 5.51 -24.67 -1.26
C VAL A 421 6.13 -24.91 -2.62
N LYS A 422 7.01 -25.91 -2.71
CA LYS A 422 7.51 -26.39 -3.99
C LYS A 422 6.48 -27.33 -4.58
N SER A 423 5.94 -27.00 -5.75
CA SER A 423 5.12 -27.95 -6.49
C SER A 423 5.97 -29.12 -7.00
N ALA A 424 5.33 -30.24 -7.34
CA ALA A 424 6.02 -31.39 -7.94
C ALA A 424 6.76 -31.02 -9.26
N ASP A 425 6.28 -29.99 -9.96
CA ASP A 425 6.86 -29.45 -11.20
C ASP A 425 7.98 -28.42 -10.95
N GLY A 426 8.36 -28.20 -9.68
CA GLY A 426 9.44 -27.27 -9.30
C GLY A 426 9.07 -25.80 -9.38
N LYS A 427 7.78 -25.45 -9.51
CA LYS A 427 7.32 -24.06 -9.41
C LYS A 427 7.17 -23.66 -7.95
N ASP A 428 7.69 -22.48 -7.59
CA ASP A 428 7.49 -21.88 -6.28
C ASP A 428 6.04 -21.38 -6.17
N GLY A 429 5.25 -22.04 -5.34
CA GLY A 429 3.89 -21.63 -4.95
C GLY A 429 3.86 -21.12 -3.52
N GLY A 430 2.79 -20.41 -3.15
CA GLY A 430 2.52 -20.04 -1.76
C GLY A 430 1.34 -20.84 -1.21
N GLN A 431 1.37 -21.09 0.10
CA GLN A 431 0.27 -21.71 0.84
C GLN A 431 -0.09 -20.85 2.02
N LEU A 432 -1.35 -20.43 2.13
CA LEU A 432 -1.82 -19.70 3.29
C LEU A 432 -1.83 -20.62 4.51
N THR A 433 -0.99 -20.30 5.50
CA THR A 433 -0.75 -21.12 6.68
C THR A 433 -1.21 -20.38 7.93
N GLN A 434 -1.93 -21.06 8.81
CA GLN A 434 -2.23 -20.61 10.16
C GLN A 434 -1.17 -21.14 11.12
N TRP A 435 -0.68 -20.27 12.00
CA TRP A 435 0.11 -20.63 13.17
C TRP A 435 -0.75 -20.55 14.44
N LYS A 436 -0.58 -21.50 15.36
CA LYS A 436 -1.16 -21.51 16.71
C LYS A 436 -0.28 -22.31 17.67
N ALA A 437 0.16 -21.69 18.76
CA ALA A 437 0.87 -22.38 19.85
C ALA A 437 2.03 -23.30 19.38
N GLY A 438 2.84 -22.82 18.43
CA GLY A 438 3.98 -23.56 17.88
C GLY A 438 3.63 -24.55 16.77
N ALA A 439 2.35 -24.81 16.50
CA ALA A 439 1.89 -25.65 15.40
C ALA A 439 1.51 -24.80 14.18
N THR A 440 1.66 -25.37 12.99
CA THR A 440 1.19 -24.78 11.73
C THR A 440 0.21 -25.71 11.04
N ARG A 441 -0.80 -25.14 10.38
CA ARG A 441 -1.72 -25.86 9.50
C ARG A 441 -2.05 -25.03 8.27
N PRO A 442 -2.18 -25.64 7.08
CA PRO A 442 -2.67 -24.93 5.91
C PRO A 442 -4.15 -24.54 6.07
N LEU A 443 -4.54 -23.38 5.56
CA LEU A 443 -5.92 -22.90 5.50
C LEU A 443 -6.55 -23.03 4.12
N ASP A 444 -5.74 -23.16 3.08
CA ASP A 444 -6.17 -23.09 1.68
C ASP A 444 -6.10 -24.43 0.94
N ASN A 445 -5.98 -25.56 1.64
CA ASN A 445 -5.84 -26.88 1.01
C ASN A 445 -6.95 -27.19 -0.01
N ASP A 446 -8.20 -26.88 0.36
CA ASP A 446 -9.38 -27.20 -0.44
C ASP A 446 -9.83 -26.03 -1.32
N TRP A 447 -9.01 -24.99 -1.44
CA TRP A 447 -9.35 -23.83 -2.25
C TRP A 447 -9.15 -24.11 -3.74
N PRO A 448 -10.00 -23.50 -4.61
CA PRO A 448 -9.76 -23.56 -6.04
C PRO A 448 -8.41 -22.92 -6.37
N GLU A 449 -7.74 -23.42 -7.42
CA GLU A 449 -6.40 -22.97 -7.84
C GLU A 449 -6.31 -21.45 -7.99
N GLU A 450 -7.34 -20.84 -8.57
CA GLU A 450 -7.44 -19.39 -8.74
C GLU A 450 -7.42 -18.56 -7.44
N ALA A 451 -7.75 -19.15 -6.30
CA ALA A 451 -7.66 -18.52 -4.99
C ALA A 451 -6.28 -18.71 -4.34
N ARG A 452 -5.45 -19.62 -4.88
CA ARG A 452 -4.09 -19.93 -4.41
C ARG A 452 -3.00 -19.37 -5.33
N GLU A 453 -3.35 -18.97 -6.53
CA GLU A 453 -2.43 -18.40 -7.51
C GLU A 453 -1.93 -17.02 -7.10
N GLY A 454 -0.64 -16.78 -7.34
CA GLY A 454 -0.01 -15.47 -7.21
C GLY A 454 0.39 -15.07 -5.80
N TRP A 455 0.27 -15.94 -4.80
CA TRP A 455 0.66 -15.64 -3.40
C TRP A 455 2.08 -15.09 -3.23
N LEU A 456 3.02 -15.59 -4.04
CA LEU A 456 4.44 -15.18 -4.01
C LEU A 456 4.82 -14.21 -5.13
N ALA A 457 3.88 -13.89 -6.02
CA ALA A 457 4.09 -12.91 -7.08
C ALA A 457 3.75 -11.51 -6.55
N PRO A 458 4.53 -10.46 -6.87
CA PRO A 458 4.02 -9.09 -6.73
C PRO A 458 2.75 -8.94 -7.59
N GLN A 459 1.71 -8.25 -7.07
CA GLN A 459 0.50 -7.95 -7.86
C GLN A 459 0.77 -6.91 -8.94
#